data_AF-A0A9D2U5J2-F1
#
_entry.id   AF-A0A9D2U5J2-F1
#
_cell.length_a   1.000
_cell.length_b   1.000
_cell.length_c   1.000
_cell.angle_alpha   90.00
_cell.angle_beta   90.00
_cell.angle_gamma   90.00
#
_symmetry.space_group_name_H-M   'P 1'
#
loop_
_entity.id
_entity.type
_entity.pdbx_description
1 polymer ?
#
loop_
_entity_poly.entity_id
_entity_poly.type
_entity_poly.pdbx_seq_one_letter_code
_entity_poly.pdbx_strand_id
1 'polypeptide(L)' 'MFHRKKKMSSSRQYDPSVCRPVLRCSICTGEQVAGFRHFDDGKFEEVMLIRNDADLAVFREEYGITGEIEKVY' A
#
# COMPACT_ATOMS: atom_id res chain seq x y z
N MET A 1 24.40 -10.56 -18.91
CA MET A 1 23.18 -9.77 -19.18
C MET A 1 22.02 -10.43 -18.44
N PHE A 2 21.83 -10.11 -17.15
CA PHE A 2 20.79 -10.72 -16.34
C PHE A 2 19.53 -9.84 -16.38
N HIS A 3 18.71 -10.05 -17.41
CA HIS A 3 17.36 -9.51 -17.44
C HIS A 3 16.53 -10.28 -16.42
N ARG A 4 16.58 -9.84 -15.15
CA ARG A 4 15.65 -10.26 -14.10
C ARG A 4 14.26 -9.84 -14.59
N LYS A 5 13.52 -10.76 -15.20
CA LYS A 5 12.09 -10.60 -15.46
C LYS A 5 11.45 -10.21 -14.15
N LYS A 6 11.15 -8.92 -13.99
CA LYS A 6 10.29 -8.39 -12.93
C LYS A 6 9.00 -9.19 -13.07
N LYS A 7 8.73 -10.10 -12.13
CA LYS A 7 7.50 -10.88 -12.12
C LYS A 7 6.37 -9.86 -12.16
N MET A 8 5.72 -9.74 -13.32
CA MET A 8 4.38 -9.18 -13.47
C MET A 8 3.44 -10.20 -12.82
N SER A 9 3.50 -10.30 -11.50
CA SER A 9 2.51 -11.00 -10.71
C SER A 9 1.34 -10.05 -10.65
N SER A 10 0.36 -10.25 -11.55
CA SER A 10 -1.05 -9.87 -11.40
C SER A 10 -1.32 -8.73 -10.41
N SER A 11 -0.67 -7.58 -10.60
CA SER A 11 -0.72 -6.53 -9.59
C SER A 11 -2.14 -5.99 -9.60
N ARG A 12 -2.85 -6.07 -8.47
CA ARG A 12 -4.10 -5.33 -8.33
C ARG A 12 -3.77 -3.89 -8.72
N GLN A 13 -4.39 -3.42 -9.81
CA GLN A 13 -4.01 -2.14 -10.39
C GLN A 13 -4.60 -1.04 -9.52
N TYR A 14 -3.74 -0.23 -8.90
CA TYR A 14 -4.13 1.08 -8.36
C TYR A 14 -3.59 2.15 -9.31
N ASP A 15 -4.31 3.26 -9.46
CA ASP A 15 -3.86 4.37 -10.29
C ASP A 15 -3.09 5.37 -9.43
N PRO A 16 -1.75 5.47 -9.57
CA PRO A 16 -0.94 6.40 -8.80
C PRO A 16 -1.23 7.87 -9.10
N SER A 17 -1.99 8.16 -10.17
CA SER A 17 -2.46 9.51 -10.52
C SER A 17 -3.72 9.91 -9.74
N VAL A 18 -4.50 8.94 -9.27
CA VAL A 18 -5.79 9.15 -8.60
C VAL A 18 -5.68 8.91 -7.10
N CYS A 19 -4.85 7.96 -6.69
CA CYS A 19 -4.65 7.63 -5.28
C CYS A 19 -3.20 7.28 -4.95
N ARG A 20 -2.82 7.51 -3.70
CA ARG A 20 -1.52 7.14 -3.15
C ARG A 20 -1.64 6.04 -2.10
N PRO A 21 -0.66 5.13 -1.97
CA PRO A 21 -0.64 4.16 -0.89
C PRO A 21 -0.36 4.86 0.44
N VAL A 22 -1.14 4.52 1.47
CA VAL A 22 -1.04 5.12 2.80
C VAL A 22 -1.23 4.04 3.86
N LEU A 23 -0.57 4.20 5.00
CA LEU A 23 -0.69 3.33 6.15
C LEU A 23 -1.36 4.10 7.28
N ARG A 24 -2.63 3.78 7.56
CA ARG A 24 -3.40 4.36 8.65
C ARG A 24 -3.05 3.66 9.96
N CYS A 25 -2.47 4.38 10.90
CA CYS A 25 -2.10 3.88 12.22
C CYS A 25 -3.10 4.40 13.26
N SER A 26 -3.88 3.51 13.86
CA SER A 26 -4.75 3.87 14.97
C SER A 26 -3.93 4.18 16.22
N ILE A 27 -4.05 5.40 16.74
CA ILE A 27 -3.39 5.81 17.97
C ILE A 27 -3.99 5.08 19.20
N CYS A 28 -5.28 4.75 19.13
CA CYS A 28 -6.00 4.15 20.25
C CYS A 28 -5.78 2.64 20.37
N THR A 29 -5.67 1.94 19.24
CA THR A 29 -5.57 0.46 19.22
C THR A 29 -4.20 -0.05 18.76
N GLY A 30 -3.37 0.80 18.16
CA GLY A 30 -2.09 0.41 17.56
C GLY A 30 -2.25 -0.37 16.24
N GLU A 31 -3.47 -0.54 15.75
CA GLU A 31 -3.75 -1.23 14.50
C GLU A 31 -3.27 -0.39 13.31
N GLN A 32 -2.61 -1.04 12.36
CA GLN A 32 -2.16 -0.42 11.13
C GLN A 32 -2.96 -1.00 9.96
N VAL A 33 -3.51 -0.15 9.11
CA VAL A 33 -4.27 -0.55 7.92
C VAL A 33 -3.59 0.05 6.70
N ALA A 34 -3.12 -0.80 5.79
CA ALA A 34 -2.66 -0.38 4.48
C ALA A 34 -3.84 -0.16 3.55
N GLY A 35 -3.78 0.92 2.79
CA GLY A 35 -4.86 1.33 1.91
C GLY A 35 -4.42 2.40 0.93
N PHE A 36 -5.39 2.97 0.25
CA PHE A 36 -5.17 4.04 -0.72
C PHE A 36 -5.92 5.29 -0.29
N ARG A 37 -5.30 6.45 -0.42
CA ARG A 37 -5.95 7.74 -0.24
C ARG A 37 -6.14 8.41 -1.57
N HIS A 38 -7.39 8.71 -1.91
CA HIS A 38 -7.76 9.43 -3.12
C HIS A 38 -7.35 10.90 -3.02
N PHE A 39 -6.81 11.45 -4.10
CA PHE A 39 -6.43 12.86 -4.15
C PHE A 39 -7.63 13.81 -4.27
N ASP A 40 -8.72 13.33 -4.87
CA ASP A 40 -9.92 14.14 -5.16
C ASP A 40 -10.71 14.48 -3.88
N ASP A 41 -11.14 13.46 -3.14
CA ASP A 41 -11.97 13.60 -1.94
C ASP A 41 -11.18 13.40 -0.63
N GLY A 42 -9.95 12.91 -0.71
CA GLY A 42 -9.17 12.54 0.48
C GLY A 42 -9.63 11.25 1.15
N LYS A 43 -10.61 10.55 0.58
CA LYS A 43 -11.15 9.27 1.07
C LYS A 43 -10.06 8.21 1.18
N PHE A 44 -10.04 7.51 2.31
CA PHE A 44 -9.18 6.37 2.55
C PHE A 44 -9.93 5.07 2.25
N GLU A 45 -9.37 4.25 1.37
CA GLU A 45 -9.84 2.91 1.07
C GLU A 45 -8.98 1.89 1.80
N GLU A 46 -9.60 1.18 2.72
CA GLU A 46 -8.98 0.13 3.53
C GLU A 46 -8.80 -1.14 2.69
N VAL A 47 -7.57 -1.64 2.58
CA VAL A 47 -7.24 -2.80 1.73
C VAL A 47 -6.78 -3.98 2.56
N MET A 48 -5.85 -3.75 3.49
CA MET A 48 -5.20 -4.82 4.24
C MET A 48 -4.85 -4.37 5.66
N LEU A 49 -5.15 -5.20 6.65
CA LEU A 49 -4.65 -5.02 8.01
C LEU A 49 -3.18 -5.44 8.07
N ILE A 50 -2.32 -4.56 8.57
CA ILE A 50 -0.88 -4.76 8.70
C ILE A 50 -0.57 -5.03 10.18
N ARG A 51 -0.17 -6.27 10.49
CA ARG A 51 0.25 -6.67 11.84
C ARG A 51 1.76 -6.71 11.98
N ASN A 52 2.48 -6.91 10.89
CA ASN A 52 3.94 -7.00 10.87
C ASN A 52 4.52 -6.54 9.51
N ASP A 53 5.85 -6.47 9.42
CA ASP A 53 6.55 -6.10 8.19
C ASP A 53 6.31 -7.05 7.01
N ALA A 54 5.98 -8.33 7.27
CA ALA A 54 5.68 -9.28 6.21
C ALA A 54 4.34 -8.95 5.54
N ASP A 55 3.32 -8.57 6.31
CA ASP A 55 2.05 -8.08 5.76
C ASP A 55 2.26 -6.83 4.89
N LEU A 56 3.13 -5.92 5.34
CA LEU A 56 3.48 -4.72 4.58
C LEU A 56 4.23 -5.05 3.28
N ALA A 57 5.13 -6.03 3.32
CA ALA A 57 5.85 -6.51 2.15
C ALA A 57 4.89 -7.15 1.14
N VAL A 58 3.90 -7.92 1.59
CA VAL A 58 2.85 -8.49 0.75
C VAL A 58 2.06 -7.37 0.07
N PHE A 59 1.60 -6.36 0.82
CA PHE A 59 0.90 -5.21 0.23
C PHE A 59 1.75 -4.50 -0.83
N ARG A 60 3.05 -4.30 -0.57
CA ARG A 60 3.97 -3.70 -1.55
C ARG A 60 4.13 -4.55 -2.80
N GLU A 61 4.27 -5.85 -2.66
CA GLU A 61 4.43 -6.77 -3.78
C GLU A 61 3.14 -6.88 -4.62
N GLU A 62 1.99 -7.02 -3.96
CA GLU A 62 0.65 -7.11 -4.58
C GLU A 62 0.32 -5.90 -5.45
N TYR A 63 0.74 -4.70 -5.03
CA TYR A 63 0.45 -3.46 -5.75
C TYR A 63 1.67 -2.90 -6.48
N GLY A 64 2.83 -3.58 -6.44
CA GLY A 64 4.05 -3.11 -7.09
C GLY A 64 4.61 -1.80 -6.53
N ILE A 65 4.34 -1.49 -5.25
CA ILE A 65 4.77 -0.26 -4.57
C ILE A 65 6.27 -0.38 -4.26
N THR A 66 7.09 0.42 -4.94
CA THR A 66 8.54 0.45 -4.72
C THR A 66 9.02 1.60 -3.83
N GLY A 67 8.13 2.53 -3.48
CA GLY A 67 8.44 3.71 -2.69
C GLY A 67 8.06 3.58 -1.21
N GLU A 68 8.28 4.66 -0.47
CA GLU A 68 7.80 4.79 0.90
C GLU A 68 6.27 4.92 0.92
N ILE A 69 5.65 4.31 1.93
CA ILE A 69 4.21 4.41 2.19
C ILE A 69 4.05 5.44 3.30
N GLU A 70 3.32 6.52 3.01
CA GLU A 70 3.06 7.58 3.98
C GLU A 70 2.26 7.01 5.17
N LYS A 71 2.69 7.28 6.40
CA LYS A 71 1.95 6.91 7.60
C LYS A 71 1.05 8.06 8.02
N VAL A 72 -0.25 7.79 8.16
CA VAL A 72 -1.24 8.73 8.69
C VAL A 72 -1.72 8.21 10.03
N TYR A 73 -1.90 9.12 11.00
CA TYR A 73 -2.27 8.83 12.39
C TYR A 73 -3.60 9.48 12.72
#